data_AF-A0A1B7IVD8-F1
#
_entry.id   AF-A0A1B7IVD8-F1
#
_cell.length_a   1.000
_cell.length_b   1.000
_cell.length_c   1.000
_cell.angle_alpha   90.00
_cell.angle_beta   90.00
_cell.angle_gamma   90.00
#
_symmetry.space_group_name_H-M   'P 1'
#
loop_
_entity.id
_entity.type
_entity.pdbx_description
1 polymer ?
#
loop_
_entity_poly.entity_id
_entity_poly.type
_entity_poly.pdbx_seq_one_letter_code
_entity_poly.pdbx_strand_id
1 'polypeptide(L)' 'MKYFSSDQVFNDLVSGEVKRYVIYASMQAAKSRGYTDRMEMFQSAIIRYDQYRKENTN' A
#
# COMPACT_ATOMS: atom_id res chain seq x y z
N MET A 1 11.87 0.07 2.63
CA MET A 1 11.07 1.31 2.62
C MET A 1 10.58 1.59 4.03
N LYS A 2 10.79 2.81 4.54
CA LYS A 2 10.18 3.25 5.80
C LYS A 2 8.92 4.03 5.43
N TYR A 3 7.78 3.34 5.52
CA TYR A 3 6.47 3.95 5.35
C TYR A 3 5.92 4.32 6.72
N PHE A 4 5.45 5.57 6.84
CA PHE A 4 4.90 6.11 8.09
C PHE A 4 3.41 6.45 7.97
N SER A 5 2.87 6.51 6.76
CA SER A 5 1.44 6.71 6.51
C SER A 5 0.95 5.97 5.26
N SER A 6 -0.36 5.76 5.18
CA SER A 6 -1.01 5.19 4.00
C SER A 6 -0.93 6.13 2.78
N ASP A 7 -0.91 7.44 3.01
CA ASP A 7 -0.77 8.46 1.94
C ASP A 7 0.56 8.33 1.20
N GLN A 8 1.67 8.11 1.92
CA GLN A 8 2.98 7.88 1.31
C GLN A 8 2.95 6.64 0.41
N VAL A 9 2.42 5.54 0.94
CA VAL A 9 2.30 4.28 0.16
C VAL A 9 1.43 4.49 -1.08
N PHE A 10 0.31 5.21 -0.95
CA PHE A 10 -0.58 5.51 -2.07
C PHE A 10 0.12 6.36 -3.13
N ASN A 11 0.80 7.44 -2.73
CA ASN A 11 1.51 8.33 -3.65
C ASN A 11 2.62 7.59 -4.40
N ASP A 12 3.40 6.75 -3.72
CA ASP A 12 4.44 5.91 -4.36
C ASP A 12 3.84 4.90 -5.35
N LEU A 13 2.63 4.39 -5.07
CA LEU A 13 1.92 3.48 -5.97
C LEU A 13 1.42 4.21 -7.22
N VAL A 14 0.89 5.43 -7.06
CA VAL A 14 0.43 6.28 -8.17
C VAL A 14 1.61 6.78 -9.02
N SER A 15 2.71 7.20 -8.39
CA SER A 15 3.95 7.63 -9.08
C SER A 15 4.64 6.46 -9.80
N GLY A 16 4.36 5.23 -9.38
CA GLY A 16 4.97 4.02 -9.91
C GLY A 16 6.36 3.72 -9.36
N GLU A 17 6.83 4.50 -8.38
CA GLU A 17 8.05 4.29 -7.60
C GLU A 17 8.06 2.94 -6.89
N VAL A 18 6.87 2.48 -6.45
CA VAL A 18 6.67 1.14 -5.92
C VAL A 18 5.60 0.38 -6.69
N LYS A 19 5.77 -0.93 -6.79
CA LYS A 19 4.76 -1.82 -7.39
C LYS A 19 3.85 -2.39 -6.31
N ARG A 20 2.57 -2.59 -6.64
CA ARG A 20 1.54 -3.17 -5.75
C ARG A 20 1.99 -4.46 -5.05
N TYR A 21 2.69 -5.36 -5.76
CA TYR A 21 3.18 -6.62 -5.19
C TYR A 21 4.23 -6.42 -4.08
N VAL A 22 5.02 -5.34 -4.13
CA VAL A 22 6.01 -5.01 -3.09
C VAL A 22 5.31 -4.56 -1.80
N ILE A 23 4.21 -3.79 -1.95
CA ILE A 23 3.39 -3.39 -0.81
C ILE A 23 2.67 -4.60 -0.21
N TYR A 24 2.15 -5.53 -1.03
CA TYR A 24 1.62 -6.80 -0.53
C TYR A 24 2.64 -7.62 0.25
N ALA A 25 3.87 -7.78 -0.26
CA ALA A 25 4.92 -8.48 0.45
C ALA A 25 5.24 -7.82 1.80
N SER A 26 5.28 -6.49 1.83
CA SER A 26 5.49 -5.70 3.05
C SER A 26 4.34 -5.85 4.06
N MET A 27 3.10 -5.91 3.57
CA MET A 27 1.91 -6.16 4.39
C MET A 27 1.92 -7.55 5.01
N GLN A 28 2.24 -8.60 4.25
CA GLN A 28 2.34 -9.96 4.77
C GLN A 28 3.45 -10.07 5.82
N ALA A 29 4.57 -9.40 5.58
CA ALA A 29 5.69 -9.37 6.52
C ALA A 29 5.40 -8.54 7.79
N ALA A 30 4.48 -7.58 7.73
CA ALA A 30 3.96 -6.87 8.91
C ALA A 30 3.00 -7.77 9.70
N LYS A 31 2.08 -8.45 9.00
CA LYS A 31 1.16 -9.43 9.58
C LYS A 31 1.90 -10.56 10.32
N SER A 32 2.92 -11.15 9.69
CA SER A 32 3.69 -12.24 10.30
C SER A 32 4.47 -11.83 11.55
N ARG A 33 4.71 -10.52 11.74
CA ARG A 33 5.41 -9.95 12.89
C ARG A 33 4.46 -9.36 13.94
N GLY A 34 3.14 -9.43 13.72
CA GLY A 34 2.14 -8.84 14.61
C GLY A 34 2.07 -7.31 14.58
N TYR A 35 2.58 -6.67 13.51
CA TYR A 35 2.52 -5.21 13.36
C TYR A 35 1.19 -4.79 12.73
N THR A 36 0.11 -4.83 13.53
CA THR A 36 -1.26 -4.59 13.08
C THR A 36 -1.44 -3.22 12.42
N ASP A 37 -1.03 -2.14 13.08
CA ASP A 37 -1.16 -0.76 12.55
C ASP A 37 -0.48 -0.62 11.18
N ARG A 38 0.68 -1.27 11.02
CA ARG A 38 1.44 -1.22 9.78
C ARG A 38 0.77 -2.04 8.68
N MET A 39 0.18 -3.18 9.03
CA MET A 39 -0.63 -3.98 8.10
C MET A 39 -1.85 -3.18 7.63
N GLU A 40 -2.58 -2.54 8.54
CA GLU A 40 -3.76 -1.73 8.23
C GLU A 40 -3.43 -0.51 7.37
N MET A 41 -2.28 0.14 7.63
CA MET A 41 -1.75 1.21 6.79
C MET A 41 -1.53 0.75 5.35
N PHE A 42 -0.89 -0.40 5.15
CA PHE A 42 -0.68 -0.96 3.81
C PHE A 42 -2.00 -1.37 3.13
N GLN A 43 -2.90 -2.01 3.87
CA GLN A 43 -4.20 -2.43 3.35
C GLN A 43 -5.03 -1.22 2.90
N SER A 44 -5.07 -0.15 3.69
CA SER A 44 -5.75 1.10 3.37
C SER A 44 -5.21 1.74 2.09
N ALA A 45 -3.88 1.78 1.94
CA ALA A 45 -3.24 2.33 0.74
C ALA A 45 -3.56 1.51 -0.52
N ILE A 46 -3.56 0.17 -0.41
CA ILE A 46 -3.90 -0.73 -1.53
C ILE A 46 -5.36 -0.52 -1.96
N ILE A 47 -6.31 -0.46 -1.02
CA ILE A 47 -7.73 -0.24 -1.34
C ILE A 47 -7.91 1.07 -2.11
N ARG A 48 -7.29 2.15 -1.63
CA ARG A 48 -7.34 3.47 -2.28
C ARG A 48 -6.70 3.44 -3.67
N TYR A 49 -5.56 2.76 -3.83
CA TYR A 49 -4.91 2.61 -5.12
C TYR A 49 -5.76 1.80 -6.12
N ASP A 50 -6.40 0.72 -5.66
CA ASP A 50 -7.28 -0.09 -6.50
C ASP A 50 -8.51 0.69 -6.97
N GLN A 51 -9.07 1.58 -6.12
CA GLN A 51 -10.14 2.52 -6.51
C GLN A 51 -9.63 3.52 -7.55
N TYR A 52 -8.50 4.19 -7.29
CA TYR A 52 -7.87 5.12 -8.22
C TYR A 52 -7.67 4.49 -9.61
N ARG A 53 -7.16 3.25 -9.67
CA ARG A 53 -6.98 2.56 -10.95
C ARG A 53 -8.30 2.32 -11.68
N LYS A 54 -9.37 1.94 -10.98
CA LYS A 54 -10.70 1.74 -11.60
C LYS A 54 -11.23 3.03 -12.21
N GLU A 55 -11.03 4.16 -11.54
CA GLU A 55 -11.49 5.48 -12.01
C GLU A 55 -10.66 6.02 -13.18
N ASN A 56 -9.36 5.71 -13.23
CA ASN A 56 -8.42 6.23 -14.24
C ASN A 56 -8.17 5.27 -15.42
N THR A 57 -8.86 4.11 -15.46
CA THR A 57 -8.80 3.17 -16.59
C THR A 57 -10.11 3.16 -17.40
N ASN A 58 -10.99 4.15 -17.19
CA ASN A 58 -12.12 4.48 -18.07
C ASN A 58 -11.71 5.57 -19.06
#